data_AF-A0AAN1H6K1-F1
#
_entry.id   AF-A0AAN1H6K1-F1
#
_cell.length_a   1.000
_cell.length_b   1.000
_cell.length_c   1.000
_cell.angle_alpha   90.00
_cell.angle_beta   90.00
_cell.angle_gamma   90.00
#
_symmetry.space_group_name_H-M   'P 1'
#
loop_
_entity.id
_entity.type
_entity.pdbx_description
1 polymer ?
#
loop_
_entity_poly.entity_id
_entity_poly.type
_entity_poly.pdbx_seq_one_letter_code
_entity_poly.pdbx_strand_id
1 'polypeptide(L)'
;MSEEYVSELELGKCGEYYAIFKLAKQGFVCFPSDQGLPYDIVVEANGRLLKGQVRSTLKMRDYGKSKSVYRFGTRTGKGYARAASLRTCDFYAFVVIDEEKIAFMSTAELASTKNPGTLIQTMEFRSSNGIYPGRVYSNGTQRMLDYSRNIESYEDFNRVVSLMGGRRCRIKNTA
;
A
#
# COMPACT_ATOMS: atom_id res chain seq x y z
N MET A 1 15.96 -4.64 -13.36
CA MET A 1 15.16 -5.06 -14.55
C MET A 1 15.18 -3.92 -15.57
N SER A 2 15.29 -4.20 -16.87
CA SER A 2 15.23 -3.15 -17.91
C SER A 2 13.78 -2.70 -18.13
N GLU A 3 13.55 -1.40 -18.33
CA GLU A 3 12.21 -0.77 -18.43
C GLU A 3 11.38 -1.24 -19.64
N GLU A 4 11.97 -1.95 -20.59
CA GLU A 4 11.36 -2.21 -21.90
C GLU A 4 10.37 -3.39 -21.97
N TYR A 5 10.25 -4.25 -20.94
CA TYR A 5 9.61 -5.57 -21.13
C TYR A 5 8.59 -6.04 -20.10
N VAL A 6 8.19 -5.22 -19.11
CA VAL A 6 7.14 -5.65 -18.16
C VAL A 6 5.84 -4.94 -18.51
N SER A 7 4.88 -5.69 -19.07
CA SER A 7 3.53 -5.18 -19.26
C SER A 7 2.89 -4.80 -17.92
N GLU A 8 1.96 -3.83 -17.90
CA GLU A 8 1.25 -3.46 -16.67
C GLU A 8 0.58 -4.68 -16.00
N LEU A 9 0.14 -5.65 -16.81
CA LEU A 9 -0.44 -6.90 -16.35
C LEU A 9 0.57 -7.79 -15.62
N GLU A 10 1.79 -7.93 -16.16
CA GLU A 10 2.85 -8.70 -15.52
C GLU A 10 3.35 -8.03 -14.24
N LEU A 11 3.43 -6.69 -14.23
CA LEU A 11 3.76 -5.92 -13.04
C LEU A 11 2.72 -6.13 -11.92
N GLY A 12 1.43 -6.16 -12.29
CA GLY A 12 0.33 -6.48 -11.39
C GLY A 12 0.50 -7.86 -10.77
N LYS A 13 0.63 -8.89 -11.62
CA LYS A 13 0.86 -10.28 -11.18
C LYS A 13 2.09 -10.43 -10.28
N CYS A 14 3.20 -9.80 -10.64
CA CYS A 14 4.42 -9.84 -9.85
C CYS A 14 4.19 -9.28 -8.44
N GLY A 15 3.47 -8.16 -8.33
CA GLY A 15 3.10 -7.61 -7.03
C GLY A 15 2.15 -8.49 -6.23
N GLU A 16 1.18 -9.15 -6.87
CA GLU A 16 0.28 -10.10 -6.20
C GLU A 16 1.07 -11.25 -5.57
N TYR A 17 1.96 -11.89 -6.34
CA TYR A 17 2.81 -12.95 -5.84
C TYR A 17 3.78 -12.47 -4.76
N TYR A 18 4.35 -11.28 -4.90
CA TYR A 18 5.23 -10.69 -3.88
C TYR A 18 4.46 -10.44 -2.57
N ALA A 19 3.23 -9.91 -2.65
CA ALA A 19 2.40 -9.69 -1.47
C ALA A 19 2.07 -11.00 -0.75
N ILE A 20 1.68 -12.05 -1.50
CA ILE A 20 1.44 -13.38 -0.94
C ILE A 20 2.71 -13.93 -0.27
N PHE A 21 3.86 -13.85 -0.94
CA PHE A 21 5.14 -14.28 -0.37
C PHE A 21 5.44 -13.55 0.95
N LYS A 22 5.24 -12.24 1.01
CA LYS A 22 5.49 -11.44 2.21
C LYS A 22 4.54 -11.77 3.35
N LEU A 23 3.26 -11.98 3.07
CA LEU A 23 2.27 -12.40 4.05
C LEU A 23 2.57 -13.81 4.59
N ALA A 24 2.86 -14.76 3.71
CA ALA A 24 3.22 -16.12 4.08
C ALA A 24 4.53 -16.16 4.91
N LYS A 25 5.53 -15.35 4.54
CA LYS A 25 6.78 -15.20 5.31
C LYS A 25 6.54 -14.64 6.72
N GLN A 26 5.51 -13.82 6.90
CA GLN A 26 5.08 -13.31 8.21
C GLN A 26 4.19 -14.31 8.99
N GLY A 27 3.90 -15.49 8.43
CA GLY A 27 3.16 -16.56 9.08
C GLY A 27 1.64 -16.56 8.81
N PHE A 28 1.15 -15.72 7.90
CA PHE A 28 -0.27 -15.67 7.57
C PHE A 28 -0.66 -16.71 6.51
N VAL A 29 -1.81 -17.34 6.70
CA VAL A 29 -2.45 -18.14 5.64
C VAL A 29 -3.10 -17.18 4.66
N CYS A 30 -2.67 -17.21 3.40
CA CYS A 30 -3.18 -16.33 2.35
C CYS A 30 -3.21 -17.03 1.00
N PHE A 31 -4.09 -16.56 0.11
CA PHE A 31 -4.29 -17.14 -1.21
C PHE A 31 -4.76 -16.07 -2.21
N PRO A 32 -4.46 -16.24 -3.51
CA PRO A 32 -4.98 -15.37 -4.56
C PRO A 32 -6.49 -15.57 -4.71
N SER A 33 -7.19 -14.53 -5.12
CA SER A 33 -8.60 -14.63 -5.53
C SER A 33 -8.75 -14.79 -7.04
N ASP A 34 -9.92 -15.25 -7.48
CA ASP A 34 -10.22 -15.38 -8.90
C ASP A 34 -10.29 -14.04 -9.63
N GLN A 35 -10.01 -14.06 -10.94
CA GLN A 35 -10.08 -12.88 -11.79
C GLN A 35 -11.49 -12.28 -11.84
N GLY A 36 -11.56 -10.95 -11.86
CA GLY A 36 -12.83 -10.21 -11.94
C GLY A 36 -13.45 -9.87 -10.58
N LEU A 37 -12.90 -10.42 -9.49
CA LEU A 37 -13.21 -9.96 -8.15
C LEU A 37 -12.59 -8.58 -7.88
N PRO A 38 -13.17 -7.79 -6.96
CA PRO A 38 -12.72 -6.43 -6.72
C PRO A 38 -11.61 -6.35 -5.64
N TYR A 39 -10.93 -7.47 -5.42
CA TYR A 39 -9.76 -7.71 -4.56
C TYR A 39 -8.93 -8.78 -5.25
N ASP A 40 -7.63 -8.85 -4.93
CA ASP A 40 -6.68 -9.75 -5.60
C ASP A 40 -6.22 -10.90 -4.68
N ILE A 41 -6.25 -10.68 -3.35
CA ILE A 41 -5.78 -11.66 -2.36
C ILE A 41 -6.73 -11.73 -1.16
N VAL A 42 -6.72 -12.88 -0.48
CA VAL A 42 -7.43 -13.10 0.78
C VAL A 42 -6.45 -13.59 1.83
N VAL A 43 -6.59 -13.08 3.06
CA VAL A 43 -5.74 -13.45 4.21
C VAL A 43 -6.62 -13.88 5.36
N GLU A 44 -6.34 -15.05 5.94
CA GLU A 44 -6.95 -15.47 7.20
C GLU A 44 -6.21 -14.79 8.35
N ALA A 45 -6.96 -14.07 9.19
CA ALA A 45 -6.45 -13.49 10.42
C ALA A 45 -7.56 -13.44 11.49
N ASN A 46 -7.26 -13.96 12.68
CA ASN A 46 -8.17 -13.95 13.85
C ASN A 46 -9.55 -14.57 13.56
N GLY A 47 -9.60 -15.66 12.80
CA GLY A 47 -10.84 -16.36 12.43
C GLY A 47 -11.67 -15.62 11.38
N ARG A 48 -11.06 -14.68 10.64
CA ARG A 48 -11.73 -13.85 9.63
C ARG A 48 -10.92 -13.84 8.34
N LEU A 49 -11.64 -13.85 7.22
CA LEU A 49 -11.04 -13.63 5.90
C LEU A 49 -11.04 -12.14 5.59
N LEU A 50 -9.85 -11.57 5.42
CA LEU A 50 -9.62 -10.19 5.04
C LEU A 50 -9.33 -10.11 3.54
N LYS A 51 -10.06 -9.27 2.82
CA LYS A 51 -9.90 -9.05 1.37
C LYS A 51 -8.89 -7.95 1.10
N GLY A 52 -7.85 -8.24 0.33
CA GLY A 52 -6.77 -7.33 -0.01
C GLY A 52 -6.76 -6.96 -1.49
N GLN A 53 -6.61 -5.66 -1.79
CA GLN A 53 -6.24 -5.20 -3.13
C GLN A 53 -4.73 -4.96 -3.20
N VAL A 54 -4.08 -5.43 -4.24
CA VAL A 54 -2.67 -5.19 -4.53
C VAL A 54 -2.53 -4.06 -5.55
N ARG A 55 -1.56 -3.19 -5.33
CA ARG A 55 -1.17 -2.13 -6.26
C ARG A 55 0.34 -2.11 -6.38
N SER A 56 0.83 -2.19 -7.60
CA SER A 56 2.26 -2.31 -7.88
C SER A 56 2.80 -1.08 -8.60
N THR A 57 4.04 -0.73 -8.31
CA THR A 57 4.86 0.19 -9.10
C THR A 57 6.24 -0.40 -9.26
N LEU A 58 6.93 -0.05 -10.35
CA LEU A 58 8.28 -0.54 -10.58
C LEU A 58 9.28 0.13 -9.62
N LYS A 59 9.30 1.46 -9.58
CA LYS A 59 10.31 2.27 -8.88
C LYS A 59 9.81 3.68 -8.52
N MET A 60 10.63 4.44 -7.79
CA MET A 60 10.36 5.87 -7.54
C MET A 60 10.34 6.68 -8.83
N ARG A 61 9.45 7.67 -8.89
CA ARG A 61 9.37 8.64 -9.99
C ARG A 61 9.03 10.03 -9.47
N ASP A 62 9.24 11.02 -10.33
CA ASP A 62 8.84 12.40 -10.11
C ASP A 62 7.44 12.66 -10.68
N TYR A 63 6.61 13.38 -9.93
CA TYR A 63 5.27 13.77 -10.34
C TYR A 63 4.95 15.21 -9.95
N GLY A 64 5.19 16.13 -10.88
CA GLY A 64 5.00 17.57 -10.64
C GLY A 64 5.83 18.03 -9.43
N LYS A 65 5.15 18.42 -8.35
CA LYS A 65 5.77 18.86 -7.09
C LYS A 65 6.21 17.70 -6.17
N SER A 66 5.68 16.49 -6.34
CA SER A 66 6.14 15.30 -5.60
C SER A 66 7.38 14.73 -6.28
N LYS A 67 8.53 14.78 -5.60
CA LYS A 67 9.82 14.30 -6.13
C LYS A 67 10.21 12.96 -5.55
N SER A 68 10.80 12.01 -6.27
CA SER A 68 11.29 10.74 -5.72
C SER A 68 10.27 10.00 -4.83
N VAL A 69 9.10 9.69 -5.37
CA VAL A 69 8.02 8.99 -4.63
C VAL A 69 7.66 7.67 -5.29
N TYR A 70 7.32 6.68 -4.47
CA TYR A 70 6.52 5.54 -4.91
C TYR A 70 5.06 5.96 -4.92
N ARG A 71 4.46 6.09 -6.11
CA ARG A 71 3.08 6.55 -6.24
C ARG A 71 2.18 5.42 -6.71
N PHE A 72 1.03 5.28 -6.05
CA PHE A 72 0.03 4.27 -6.33
C PHE A 72 -1.33 4.92 -6.53
N GLY A 73 -2.00 4.60 -7.63
CA GLY A 73 -3.41 4.94 -7.84
C GLY A 73 -4.31 3.92 -7.17
N THR A 74 -5.33 4.36 -6.43
CA THR A 74 -6.31 3.49 -5.77
C THR A 74 -7.63 3.40 -6.54
N ARG A 75 -7.82 4.28 -7.54
CA ARG A 75 -9.04 4.37 -8.34
C ARG A 75 -9.30 3.07 -9.10
N THR A 76 -10.57 2.80 -9.41
CA THR A 76 -11.02 1.55 -10.04
C THR A 76 -11.90 1.82 -11.27
N GLY A 77 -12.15 0.77 -12.05
CA GLY A 77 -12.88 0.83 -13.32
C GLY A 77 -12.02 1.23 -14.51
N LYS A 78 -12.56 1.07 -15.72
CA LYS A 78 -11.88 1.39 -16.98
C LYS A 78 -11.40 2.85 -16.95
N GLY A 79 -10.11 3.06 -17.25
CA GLY A 79 -9.48 4.39 -17.22
C GLY A 79 -9.46 5.05 -15.85
N TYR A 80 -9.54 4.29 -14.76
CA TYR A 80 -9.55 4.82 -13.39
C TYR A 80 -10.72 5.78 -13.12
N ALA A 81 -11.87 5.57 -13.78
CA ALA A 81 -12.98 6.52 -13.76
C ALA A 81 -13.63 6.69 -12.37
N ARG A 82 -13.52 5.72 -11.45
CA ARG A 82 -14.27 5.71 -10.19
C ARG A 82 -13.35 5.75 -8.97
N ALA A 83 -13.78 6.50 -7.94
CA ALA A 83 -13.18 6.39 -6.61
C ALA A 83 -13.52 5.03 -6.02
N ALA A 84 -12.55 4.38 -5.39
CA ALA A 84 -12.76 3.08 -4.77
C ALA A 84 -13.53 3.22 -3.45
N SER A 85 -14.44 2.28 -3.21
CA SER A 85 -15.27 2.25 -1.99
C SER A 85 -14.48 1.65 -0.82
N LEU A 86 -14.73 2.16 0.39
CA LEU A 86 -14.17 1.60 1.62
C LEU A 86 -14.70 0.20 1.97
N ARG A 87 -15.80 -0.23 1.35
CA ARG A 87 -16.48 -1.49 1.68
C ARG A 87 -16.01 -2.69 0.85
N THR A 88 -15.26 -2.42 -0.21
CA THR A 88 -14.90 -3.43 -1.20
C THR A 88 -13.78 -4.34 -0.69
N CYS A 89 -12.72 -3.73 -0.16
CA CYS A 89 -11.57 -4.40 0.43
C CYS A 89 -11.44 -4.03 1.91
N ASP A 90 -10.74 -4.87 2.66
CA ASP A 90 -10.39 -4.63 4.05
C ASP A 90 -9.03 -3.92 4.16
N PHE A 91 -8.12 -4.21 3.22
CA PHE A 91 -6.79 -3.60 3.18
C PHE A 91 -6.25 -3.48 1.75
N TYR A 92 -5.15 -2.73 1.62
CA TYR A 92 -4.35 -2.61 0.41
C TYR A 92 -2.90 -3.02 0.69
N ALA A 93 -2.29 -3.68 -0.29
CA ALA A 93 -0.86 -3.94 -0.35
C ALA A 93 -0.24 -3.11 -1.49
N PHE A 94 0.68 -2.21 -1.14
CA PHE A 94 1.40 -1.37 -2.09
C PHE A 94 2.80 -1.92 -2.29
N VAL A 95 3.10 -2.38 -3.50
CA VAL A 95 4.34 -3.11 -3.80
C VAL A 95 5.24 -2.30 -4.72
N VAL A 96 6.51 -2.15 -4.33
CA VAL A 96 7.59 -1.62 -5.16
C VAL A 96 8.45 -2.78 -5.61
N ILE A 97 8.47 -3.04 -6.91
CA ILE A 97 9.08 -4.26 -7.46
C ILE A 97 10.60 -4.19 -7.47
N ASP A 98 11.21 -3.12 -8.01
CA ASP A 98 12.68 -3.04 -8.17
C ASP A 98 13.44 -3.09 -6.84
N GLU A 99 12.81 -2.60 -5.77
CA GLU A 99 13.43 -2.54 -4.44
C GLU A 99 12.85 -3.56 -3.46
N GLU A 100 11.95 -4.43 -3.94
CA GLU A 100 11.29 -5.47 -3.15
C GLU A 100 10.67 -4.92 -1.85
N LYS A 101 9.98 -3.78 -1.92
CA LYS A 101 9.31 -3.15 -0.76
C LYS A 101 7.81 -3.35 -0.81
N ILE A 102 7.20 -3.40 0.37
CA ILE A 102 5.75 -3.52 0.51
C ILE A 102 5.23 -2.70 1.69
N ALA A 103 4.06 -2.10 1.51
CA ALA A 103 3.30 -1.47 2.57
C ALA A 103 1.88 -2.05 2.63
N PHE A 104 1.48 -2.53 3.80
CA PHE A 104 0.10 -2.92 4.09
C PHE A 104 -0.63 -1.80 4.82
N MET A 105 -1.82 -1.42 4.34
CA MET A 105 -2.68 -0.41 4.98
C MET A 105 -4.13 -0.86 4.98
N SER A 106 -4.80 -0.72 6.12
CA SER A 106 -6.25 -0.91 6.22
C SER A 106 -6.99 0.14 5.40
N THR A 107 -8.20 -0.18 4.93
CA THR A 107 -9.03 0.82 4.22
C THR A 107 -9.41 2.00 5.11
N ALA A 108 -9.45 1.82 6.44
CA ALA A 108 -9.66 2.90 7.39
C ALA A 108 -8.53 3.95 7.37
N GLU A 109 -7.27 3.51 7.29
CA GLU A 109 -6.10 4.41 7.15
C GLU A 109 -6.11 5.16 5.81
N LEU A 110 -6.75 4.57 4.80
CA LEU A 110 -6.86 5.10 3.44
C LEU A 110 -8.14 5.91 3.20
N ALA A 111 -8.96 6.12 4.23
CA ALA A 111 -10.23 6.82 4.08
C ALA A 111 -10.05 8.27 3.62
N SER A 112 -10.79 8.65 2.58
CA SER A 112 -10.79 10.01 2.07
C SER A 112 -11.53 10.95 3.02
N THR A 113 -10.84 11.97 3.51
CA THR A 113 -11.46 13.06 4.29
C THR A 113 -12.31 13.97 3.43
N LYS A 114 -12.01 14.08 2.13
CA LYS A 114 -12.74 14.95 1.19
C LYS A 114 -14.05 14.33 0.70
N ASN A 115 -14.06 13.01 0.51
CA ASN A 115 -15.19 12.26 -0.02
C ASN A 115 -15.51 11.08 0.91
N PRO A 116 -16.33 11.29 1.96
CA PRO A 116 -16.66 10.25 2.93
C PRO A 116 -17.19 8.98 2.27
N GLY A 117 -16.77 7.81 2.77
CA GLY A 117 -17.14 6.50 2.21
C GLY A 117 -16.26 6.01 1.06
N THR A 118 -15.30 6.82 0.60
CA THR A 118 -14.36 6.45 -0.47
C THR A 118 -12.91 6.46 0.02
N LEU A 119 -12.04 5.78 -0.73
CA LEU A 119 -10.59 5.81 -0.52
C LEU A 119 -9.98 7.11 -1.05
N ILE A 120 -8.87 7.54 -0.46
CA ILE A 120 -7.98 8.53 -1.09
C ILE A 120 -7.60 8.04 -2.49
N GLN A 121 -7.46 8.93 -3.46
CA GLN A 121 -7.27 8.54 -4.87
C GLN A 121 -5.84 8.13 -5.23
N THR A 122 -4.88 8.62 -4.44
CA THR A 122 -3.45 8.41 -4.65
C THR A 122 -2.80 8.19 -3.30
N MET A 123 -1.98 7.16 -3.19
CA MET A 123 -1.06 6.96 -2.08
C MET A 123 0.37 7.19 -2.55
N GLU A 124 1.17 7.86 -1.72
CA GLU A 124 2.58 8.08 -1.95
C GLU A 124 3.38 7.61 -0.75
N PHE A 125 4.49 6.92 -1.04
CA PHE A 125 5.50 6.57 -0.06
C PHE A 125 6.87 7.05 -0.51
N ARG A 126 7.78 7.07 0.45
CA ARG A 126 9.22 7.15 0.23
C ARG A 126 9.90 6.00 0.97
N SER A 127 11.16 5.76 0.69
CA SER A 127 12.00 4.89 1.52
C SER A 127 12.59 5.65 2.71
N SER A 128 12.65 5.06 3.89
CA SER A 128 13.36 5.66 5.03
C SER A 128 14.85 5.93 4.77
N ASN A 129 15.45 5.18 3.84
CA ASN A 129 16.89 5.25 3.56
C ASN A 129 17.27 6.28 2.49
N GLY A 130 16.28 6.99 1.92
CA GLY A 130 16.51 7.95 0.86
C GLY A 130 16.79 9.37 1.36
N ILE A 131 17.70 10.05 0.67
CA ILE A 131 17.91 11.50 0.83
C ILE A 131 16.97 12.19 -0.17
N TYR A 132 15.97 12.90 0.34
CA TYR A 132 14.96 13.56 -0.50
C TYR A 132 15.19 15.06 -0.60
N PRO A 133 15.80 15.52 -1.70
CA PRO A 133 15.96 16.93 -1.94
C PRO A 133 14.59 17.61 -2.06
N GLY A 134 14.37 18.60 -1.21
CA GLY A 134 13.23 19.50 -1.25
C GLY A 134 13.51 20.74 -2.08
N ARG A 135 12.85 21.84 -1.73
CA ARG A 135 13.03 23.12 -2.42
C ARG A 135 14.49 23.57 -2.33
N VAL A 136 15.05 23.93 -3.49
CA VAL A 136 16.29 24.69 -3.62
C VAL A 136 15.94 26.17 -3.56
N TYR A 137 16.57 26.92 -2.66
CA TYR A 137 16.39 28.35 -2.49
C TYR A 137 17.34 29.14 -3.42
N SER A 138 17.03 30.41 -3.67
CA SER A 138 17.86 31.29 -4.52
C SER A 138 19.30 31.47 -4.01
N ASN A 139 19.53 31.23 -2.72
CA ASN A 139 20.85 31.24 -2.09
C ASN A 139 21.59 29.88 -2.18
N GLY A 140 21.08 28.92 -2.96
CA GLY A 140 21.66 27.59 -3.12
C GLY A 140 21.38 26.61 -1.98
N THR A 141 20.71 27.04 -0.90
CA THR A 141 20.34 26.12 0.19
C THR A 141 19.31 25.12 -0.31
N GLN A 142 19.48 23.84 0.02
CA GLN A 142 18.53 22.79 -0.30
C GLN A 142 17.87 22.27 0.97
N ARG A 143 16.55 22.38 1.05
CA ARG A 143 15.80 21.81 2.19
C ARG A 143 15.72 20.30 2.04
N MET A 144 16.01 19.56 3.10
CA MET A 144 15.66 18.14 3.18
C MET A 144 14.17 17.96 3.50
N LEU A 145 13.47 17.15 2.72
CA LEU A 145 12.08 16.82 3.02
C LEU A 145 12.04 15.77 4.12
N ASP A 146 11.49 16.14 5.28
CA ASP A 146 11.04 15.18 6.27
C ASP A 146 9.66 14.67 5.82
N TYR A 147 9.61 13.40 5.42
CA TYR A 147 8.39 12.77 4.92
C TYR A 147 8.00 11.65 5.88
N SER A 148 6.79 11.73 6.41
CA SER A 148 6.34 10.88 7.51
C SER A 148 5.89 9.48 7.08
N ARG A 149 5.69 9.23 5.78
CA ARG A 149 5.22 7.92 5.27
C ARG A 149 6.31 7.18 4.53
N ASN A 150 7.18 6.55 5.32
CA ASN A 150 8.17 5.61 4.82
C ASN A 150 7.51 4.25 4.57
N ILE A 151 7.70 3.66 3.39
CA ILE A 151 7.04 2.40 3.00
C ILE A 151 7.38 1.27 3.97
N GLU A 152 8.60 1.26 4.49
CA GLU A 152 9.12 0.28 5.45
C GLU A 152 8.37 0.32 6.78
N SER A 153 7.85 1.48 7.19
CA SER A 153 7.03 1.60 8.40
C SER A 153 5.68 0.87 8.29
N TYR A 154 5.32 0.41 7.09
CA TYR A 154 4.06 -0.25 6.80
C TYR A 154 4.21 -1.75 6.43
N GLU A 155 5.41 -2.32 6.56
CA GLU A 155 5.73 -3.67 6.10
C GLU A 155 5.08 -4.79 6.94
N ASP A 156 4.89 -4.58 8.24
CA ASP A 156 4.30 -5.58 9.14
C ASP A 156 2.77 -5.62 9.01
N PHE A 157 2.23 -6.76 8.57
CA PHE A 157 0.80 -6.97 8.39
C PHE A 157 0.04 -7.06 9.71
N ASN A 158 0.69 -7.41 10.83
CA ASN A 158 0.06 -7.42 12.16
C ASN A 158 -0.53 -6.05 12.53
N ARG A 159 0.02 -4.96 11.98
CA ARG A 159 -0.52 -3.61 12.16
C ARG A 159 -1.93 -3.48 11.59
N VAL A 160 -2.17 -4.03 10.40
CA VAL A 160 -3.51 -4.07 9.78
C VAL A 160 -4.45 -4.93 10.61
N VAL A 161 -4.00 -6.13 11.01
CA VAL A 161 -4.79 -7.05 11.84
C VAL A 161 -5.21 -6.38 13.16
N SER A 162 -4.31 -5.65 13.80
CA SER A 162 -4.58 -4.93 15.05
C SER A 162 -5.62 -3.82 14.89
N LEU A 163 -5.58 -3.08 13.78
CA LEU A 163 -6.56 -2.04 13.46
C LEU A 163 -7.95 -2.63 13.14
N MET A 164 -7.99 -3.79 12.47
CA MET A 164 -9.23 -4.47 12.08
C MET A 164 -9.83 -5.31 13.21
N GLY A 165 -9.02 -5.74 14.18
CA GLY A 165 -9.39 -6.53 15.36
C GLY A 165 -10.01 -5.73 16.51
N GLY A 166 -10.29 -4.43 16.31
CA GLY A 166 -10.81 -3.52 17.34
C GLY A 166 -12.23 -3.80 17.85
N ARG A 167 -12.43 -4.89 18.60
CA ARG A 167 -13.02 -4.76 19.94
C ARG A 167 -11.85 -4.92 20.91
N ARG A 168 -11.57 -3.89 21.73
CA ARG A 168 -10.57 -3.97 22.80
C ARG A 168 -10.76 -5.28 23.54
N CYS A 169 -9.85 -6.24 23.39
CA CYS A 169 -9.77 -7.33 24.34
C CYS A 169 -9.29 -6.67 25.63
N ARG A 170 -10.18 -6.59 26.61
CA ARG A 170 -9.87 -6.11 27.95
C ARG A 170 -8.77 -7.04 28.45
N ILE A 171 -7.53 -6.56 28.49
CA ILE A 171 -6.49 -7.20 29.27
C ILE A 171 -7.02 -7.16 30.70
N LYS A 172 -7.56 -8.27 31.18
CA LYS A 172 -7.77 -8.47 32.60
C LYS A 172 -6.37 -8.62 33.18
N ASN A 173 -5.81 -7.51 33.67
CA ASN A 173 -4.79 -7.62 34.70
C ASN A 173 -5.44 -8.41 35.83
N THR A 174 -5.01 -9.65 35.98
CA THR A 174 -5.42 -10.52 37.08
C THR A 174 -4.16 -10.89 37.82
N ALA A 175 -4.16 -10.49 39.09
CA ALA A 175 -3.13 -10.61 40.13
C ALA A 175 -1.84 -9.83 39.89
#